data_AF-A0A5E4Q2B8-F1
#
_entry.id   AF-A0A5E4Q2B8-F1
#
_cell.length_a   1.000
_cell.length_b   1.000
_cell.length_c   1.000
_cell.angle_alpha   90.00
_cell.angle_beta   90.00
_cell.angle_gamma   90.00
#
_symmetry.space_group_name_H-M   'P 1'
#
loop_
_entity.id
_entity.type
_entity.pdbx_description
1 polymer ?
#
loop_
_entity_poly.entity_id
_entity_poly.type
_entity_poly.pdbx_seq_one_letter_code
_entity_poly.pdbx_strand_id
1 'polypeptide(L)' 'MHKDRQSLGNYGEIIIKTPDEYWITGKSSNDREFYVVMQKNANLKEIADEVKKICESQMKEIFFYPM' A
#
# COMPACT_ATOMS: atom_id res chain seq x y z
N MET A 1 4.66 5.73 9.90
CA MET A 1 4.28 5.69 8.47
C MET A 1 4.64 6.95 7.69
N HIS A 2 4.15 8.15 8.05
CA HIS A 2 4.47 9.36 7.26
C HIS A 2 5.97 9.71 7.20
N LYS A 3 6.71 9.49 8.30
CA LYS A 3 8.18 9.65 8.31
C LYS A 3 8.89 8.55 7.51
N ASP A 4 8.42 7.31 7.66
CA ASP A 4 8.95 6.15 6.93
C ASP A 4 8.72 6.28 5.41
N ARG A 5 7.70 7.05 4.99
CA ARG A 5 7.49 7.39 3.57
C ARG A 5 8.61 8.24 2.99
N GLN A 6 9.19 9.15 3.77
CA GLN A 6 10.19 10.10 3.25
C GLN A 6 11.43 9.38 2.70
N SER A 7 11.69 8.14 3.13
CA SER A 7 12.77 7.31 2.58
C SER A 7 12.42 6.59 1.27
N LEU A 8 11.14 6.51 0.88
CA LEU A 8 10.70 5.82 -0.34
C LEU A 8 10.88 6.65 -1.63
N GLY A 9 11.11 7.96 -1.53
CA GLY A 9 11.15 8.84 -2.70
C GLY A 9 9.79 8.98 -3.39
N ASN A 10 9.79 9.15 -4.72
CA ASN A 10 8.59 9.47 -5.51
C ASN A 10 7.63 8.28 -5.70
N TYR A 11 8.10 7.05 -5.53
CA TYR A 11 7.28 5.85 -5.68
C TYR A 11 7.66 4.84 -4.61
N GLY A 12 6.68 4.24 -3.95
CA GLY A 12 6.97 3.24 -2.94
C GLY A 12 5.75 2.61 -2.32
N GLU A 13 6.01 1.56 -1.55
CA GLU A 13 5.01 0.82 -0.81
C GLU A 13 5.56 0.49 0.58
N ILE A 14 4.73 0.70 1.60
CA ILE A 14 4.98 0.26 2.98
C ILE A 14 3.80 -0.59 3.39
N ILE A 15 4.08 -1.80 3.88
CA ILE A 15 3.07 -2.69 4.44
C ILE A 15 3.38 -2.89 5.92
N ILE A 16 2.42 -2.56 6.78
CA ILE A 16 2.53 -2.64 8.24
C ILE A 16 1.42 -3.54 8.75
N LYS A 17 1.77 -4.40 9.71
CA LYS A 17 0.79 -5.12 10.52
C LYS A 17 0.70 -4.44 11.89
N THR A 18 -0.49 -4.03 12.29
CA THR A 18 -0.71 -3.42 13.62
C THR A 18 -0.81 -4.50 14.71
N PRO A 19 -0.64 -4.14 15.99
CA PRO A 19 -0.88 -5.07 17.10
C PRO A 19 -2.31 -5.62 17.15
N ASP A 20 -3.28 -4.83 16.70
CA ASP A 20 -4.69 -5.23 16.60
C ASP A 20 -5.00 -6.04 15.32
N GLU A 21 -3.97 -6.59 14.68
CA GLU A 21 -4.07 -7.50 13.53
C GLU A 21 -4.68 -6.87 12.26
N TYR A 22 -4.56 -5.54 12.10
CA TYR A 22 -4.86 -4.87 10.84
C TYR A 22 -3.63 -4.83 9.93
N TRP A 23 -3.87 -5.00 8.64
CA TRP A 23 -2.89 -4.71 7.60
C TRP A 23 -3.12 -3.31 7.05
N ILE A 24 -2.06 -2.51 7.04
CA ILE A 24 -2.06 -1.16 6.47
C ILE A 24 -1.03 -1.15 5.35
N THR A 25 -1.50 -0.97 4.12
CA THR A 25 -0.63 -0.75 2.96
C THR A 25 -0.71 0.71 2.54
N GLY A 26 0.41 1.41 2.64
CA GLY A 26 0.58 2.76 2.11
C GLY A 26 1.34 2.71 0.80
N LYS A 27 0.81 3.34 -0.25
CA LYS A 27 1.49 3.51 -1.55
C LYS A 27 1.67 4.98 -1.86
N SER A 28 2.82 5.33 -2.43
CA SER A 28 3.10 6.64 -2.99
C SER A 28 3.34 6.56 -4.50
N SER A 29 2.86 7.56 -5.22
CA SER A 29 3.12 7.74 -6.64
C SER A 29 3.16 9.24 -6.96
N ASN A 30 4.34 9.75 -7.26
CA ASN A 30 4.64 11.18 -7.29
C ASN A 30 4.21 11.83 -5.96
N ASP A 31 3.32 12.82 -6.01
CA ASP A 31 2.81 13.51 -4.82
C ASP A 31 1.51 12.90 -4.27
N ARG A 32 1.03 11.79 -4.84
CA ARG A 32 -0.21 11.13 -4.42
C ARG A 32 0.07 10.04 -3.39
N GLU A 33 -0.79 9.98 -2.38
CA GLU A 33 -0.75 8.96 -1.33
C GLU A 33 -2.04 8.16 -1.30
N PHE A 34 -1.91 6.85 -1.13
CA PHE A 34 -3.04 5.93 -1.03
C PHE A 34 -2.82 4.99 0.13
N TYR A 35 -3.88 4.75 0.89
CA TYR A 35 -3.86 3.88 2.05
C TYR A 35 -4.98 2.86 1.97
N VAL A 36 -4.63 1.59 2.10
CA VAL A 36 -5.58 0.48 2.18
C VAL A 36 -5.45 -0.13 3.56
N VAL A 37 -6.55 -0.17 4.31
CA VAL A 37 -6.62 -0.79 5.64
C VAL A 37 -7.53 -2.02 5.54
N MET A 38 -7.02 -3.17 5.96
CA MET A 38 -7.76 -4.43 5.89
C MET A 38 -7.64 -5.19 7.21
N GLN A 39 -8.79 -5.66 7.71
CA GLN A 39 -8.86 -6.55 8.85
C GLN A 39 -9.02 -7.99 8.34
N LYS A 40 -7.90 -8.63 8.01
CA LYS A 40 -7.91 -9.99 7.44
C LYS A 40 -6.82 -10.83 8.09
N ASN A 41 -7.18 -12.03 8.52
CA ASN A 41 -6.22 -13.08 8.86
C ASN A 41 -5.64 -13.65 7.56
N ALA A 42 -4.75 -12.89 6.93
CA ALA A 42 -4.11 -13.19 5.66
C ALA A 42 -2.61 -12.99 5.79
N ASN A 43 -1.86 -13.66 4.92
CA ASN A 43 -0.42 -13.48 4.83
C ASN A 43 -0.06 -12.28 3.92
N LEU A 44 1.22 -11.88 3.95
CA LEU A 44 1.70 -10.71 3.22
C LEU A 44 1.45 -10.79 1.70
N LYS A 45 1.56 -11.99 1.10
CA LYS A 45 1.35 -12.18 -0.34
C LYS A 45 -0.11 -11.93 -0.71
N GLU A 46 -1.04 -12.49 0.05
CA GLU A 46 -2.48 -12.28 -0.16
C GLU A 46 -2.88 -10.81 -0.01
N ILE A 47 -2.28 -10.12 0.95
CA ILE A 47 -2.48 -8.68 1.17
C ILE A 47 -1.95 -7.87 -0.02
N ALA A 48 -0.75 -8.18 -0.51
CA ALA A 48 -0.16 -7.50 -1.68
C ALA A 48 -1.00 -7.72 -2.95
N ASP A 49 -1.44 -8.95 -3.21
CA ASP A 49 -2.28 -9.28 -4.37
C ASP A 49 -3.64 -8.56 -4.31
N GLU A 50 -4.24 -8.44 -3.13
CA GLU A 50 -5.52 -7.75 -2.98
C GLU A 50 -5.39 -6.24 -3.14
N VAL A 51 -4.34 -5.63 -2.56
CA VAL A 51 -4.05 -4.20 -2.76
C VAL A 51 -3.82 -3.90 -4.24
N LYS A 52 -3.10 -4.77 -4.96
CA LYS A 52 -2.90 -4.63 -6.40
C LYS A 52 -4.22 -4.59 -7.15
N LYS A 53 -5.16 -5.50 -6.87
CA LYS A 53 -6.51 -5.49 -7.48
C LYS A 53 -7.30 -4.21 -7.15
N ILE A 54 -7.21 -3.72 -5.91
CA ILE A 54 -7.86 -2.47 -5.51
C ILE A 54 -7.28 -1.30 -6.30
N CYS A 55 -5.96 -1.19 -6.42
CA CYS A 55 -5.30 -0.17 -7.23
C CYS A 55 -5.72 -0.25 -8.70
N GLU A 56 -5.70 -1.44 -9.30
CA GLU A 56 -6.10 -1.64 -10.71
C GLU A 56 -7.57 -1.29 -10.97
N SER A 57 -8.45 -1.53 -10.00
CA SER A 57 -9.88 -1.26 -10.16
C SER A 57 -10.29 0.18 -9.84
N GLN A 58 -9.72 0.79 -8.78
CA GLN A 58 -10.15 2.08 -8.25
C GLN A 58 -9.22 3.24 -8.63
N MET A 59 -7.95 2.97 -8.94
CA MET A 59 -6.93 3.99 -9.21
C MET A 59 -6.52 3.95 -10.68
N LYS A 60 -7.52 3.92 -11.56
CA LYS A 60 -7.30 3.99 -13.01
C LYS A 60 -6.53 5.27 -13.34
N GLU A 61 -5.61 5.18 -14.30
CA GLU A 61 -4.72 6.27 -14.71
C GLU A 61 -3.67 6.71 -13.67
N ILE A 62 -3.52 5.96 -12.57
CA ILE A 62 -2.45 6.16 -11.59
C ILE A 62 -1.44 5.02 -11.75
N PHE A 63 -0.20 5.37 -12.08
CA PHE A 63 0.86 4.41 -12.35
C PHE A 63 1.71 4.17 -11.11
N PHE A 64 1.60 2.97 -10.55
CA PHE A 64 2.50 2.50 -9.50
C PHE A 64 3.65 1.72 -10.15
N TYR A 65 4.88 2.22 -10.02
CA TYR A 65 6.04 1.48 -10.51
C TYR A 65 6.38 0.35 -9.54
N PRO A 66 6.64 -0.88 -10.03
CA PRO A 66 7.22 -1.93 -9.20
C PRO A 66 8.63 -1.51 -8.78
N MET A 67 8.98 -1.74 -7.51
CA MET A 67 10.38 -1.71 -7.04
C MET A 67 11.14 -2.93 -7.53
#